data_AF-K9CFC4-F1
#
_entry.id   AF-K9CFC4-F1
#
_cell.length_a   1.000
_cell.length_b   1.000
_cell.length_c   1.000
_cell.angle_alpha   90.00
_cell.angle_beta   90.00
_cell.angle_gamma   90.00
#
_symmetry.space_group_name_H-M   'P 1'
#
loop_
_entity.id
_entity.type
_entity.pdbx_description
1 polymer ?
#
loop_
_entity_poly.entity_id
_entity_poly.type
_entity_poly.pdbx_seq_one_letter_code
_entity_poly.pdbx_strand_id
1 'polypeptide(L)'
;MRARDFIGDERGAVSVLGLCVLTVLVLLALACVHFMRGGNVLAAEYERETQLRLAAESGVETAAAALEASADAYDGLPAPGERIELACADIPVTGDIEVRVFAEAPAPGQLYLIAAAVDHAAPHIDDGEGWVRGKIVRAYMEEKDHRYVWRRFF
;
A
#
# COMPACT_ATOMS: atom_id res chain seq x y z
N MET A 1 55.80 -45.92 18.62
CA MET A 1 54.83 -44.93 18.12
C MET A 1 53.82 -44.73 19.24
N ARG A 2 53.96 -43.63 20.00
CA ARG A 2 53.48 -43.51 21.39
C ARG A 2 52.20 -42.67 21.44
N ALA A 3 51.24 -43.10 22.26
CA ALA A 3 49.88 -42.56 22.47
C ALA A 3 49.71 -41.05 22.79
N ARG A 4 50.77 -40.23 22.77
CA ARG A 4 50.70 -38.78 22.98
C ARG A 4 50.27 -38.02 21.72
N ASP A 5 50.56 -38.52 20.53
CA ASP A 5 50.16 -37.87 19.27
C ASP A 5 48.65 -38.01 19.02
N PHE A 6 48.06 -39.15 19.40
CA PHE A 6 46.63 -39.44 19.22
C PHE A 6 45.70 -38.59 20.11
N ILE A 7 46.06 -38.35 21.37
CA ILE A 7 45.25 -37.55 22.31
C ILE A 7 45.29 -36.04 21.97
N GLY A 8 46.40 -35.56 21.39
CA GLY A 8 46.50 -34.19 20.87
C GLY A 8 45.65 -33.98 19.61
N ASP A 9 45.59 -34.99 18.75
CA ASP A 9 44.84 -35.00 17.49
C ASP A 9 43.31 -35.07 17.74
N GLU A 10 42.86 -35.93 18.67
CA GLU A 10 41.43 -36.04 19.01
C GLU A 10 40.86 -34.77 19.66
N ARG A 11 41.62 -34.13 20.57
CA ARG A 11 41.18 -32.87 21.21
C ARG A 11 41.17 -31.71 20.20
N GLY A 12 42.13 -31.69 19.28
CA GLY A 12 42.15 -30.75 18.15
C GLY A 12 40.96 -30.95 17.23
N ALA A 13 40.66 -32.20 16.85
CA ALA A 13 39.53 -32.55 15.99
C ALA A 13 38.18 -32.20 16.62
N VAL A 14 37.98 -32.48 17.92
CA VAL A 14 36.76 -32.10 18.65
C VAL A 14 36.59 -30.58 18.72
N SER A 15 37.69 -29.84 18.89
CA SER A 15 37.65 -28.37 18.93
C SER A 15 37.34 -27.77 17.55
N VAL A 16 37.87 -28.34 16.47
CA VAL A 16 37.57 -27.93 15.10
C VAL A 16 36.13 -28.25 14.73
N LEU A 17 35.64 -29.45 15.06
CA LEU A 17 34.23 -29.81 14.85
C LEU A 17 33.29 -28.91 15.64
N GLY A 18 33.61 -28.63 16.92
CA GLY A 18 32.86 -27.69 17.75
C GLY A 18 32.84 -26.29 17.14
N LEU A 19 33.97 -25.81 16.63
CA LEU A 19 34.06 -24.52 15.94
C LEU A 19 33.25 -24.51 14.63
N CYS A 20 33.28 -25.58 13.84
CA CYS A 20 32.49 -25.70 12.61
C CYS A 20 30.99 -25.65 12.92
N VAL A 21 30.52 -26.41 13.92
CA VAL A 21 29.12 -26.40 14.35
C VAL A 21 28.74 -25.02 14.88
N LEU A 22 29.58 -24.41 15.72
CA LEU A 22 29.34 -23.06 16.23
C LEU A 22 29.26 -22.05 15.08
N THR A 23 30.14 -22.14 14.10
CA THR A 23 30.16 -21.25 12.93
C THR A 23 28.87 -21.40 12.12
N VAL A 24 28.42 -22.63 11.87
CA VAL A 24 27.14 -22.88 11.18
C VAL A 24 25.97 -22.28 11.96
N LEU A 25 25.93 -22.47 13.28
CA LEU A 25 24.87 -21.90 14.13
C LEU A 25 24.87 -20.36 14.11
N VAL A 26 26.05 -19.74 14.17
CA VAL A 26 26.21 -18.28 14.08
C VAL A 26 25.73 -17.79 12.72
N LEU A 27 26.16 -18.42 11.62
CA LEU A 27 25.72 -18.05 10.27
C LEU A 27 24.21 -18.19 10.09
N LEU A 28 23.61 -19.25 10.64
CA LEU A 28 22.15 -19.43 10.62
C LEU A 28 21.43 -18.32 11.40
N ALA A 29 21.91 -17.98 12.60
CA ALA A 29 21.35 -16.91 13.41
C ALA A 29 21.44 -15.54 12.70
N LEU A 30 22.59 -15.24 12.09
CA LEU A 30 22.77 -14.03 11.27
C LEU A 30 21.82 -14.02 10.07
N ALA A 31 21.71 -15.13 9.34
CA ALA A 31 20.79 -15.24 8.21
C ALA A 31 19.33 -14.98 8.63
N CYS A 32 18.90 -15.56 9.76
CA CYS A 32 17.56 -15.29 10.32
C CYS A 32 17.36 -13.81 10.66
N VAL A 33 18.33 -13.16 11.31
CA VAL A 33 18.23 -11.73 11.64
C VAL A 33 18.14 -10.87 10.39
N HIS A 34 18.98 -11.14 9.38
CA HIS A 34 18.93 -10.43 8.10
C HIS A 34 17.60 -10.62 7.37
N PHE A 35 17.10 -11.86 7.33
CA PHE A 35 15.82 -12.18 6.71
C PHE A 35 14.65 -11.47 7.42
N MET A 36 14.62 -11.49 8.75
CA MET A 36 13.57 -10.81 9.52
C MET A 36 13.59 -9.30 9.31
N ARG A 37 14.77 -8.67 9.29
CA ARG A 37 14.89 -7.23 9.00
C ARG A 37 14.42 -6.89 7.59
N GLY A 38 14.86 -7.63 6.58
CA GLY A 38 14.43 -7.41 5.20
C GLY A 38 12.94 -7.66 5.00
N GLY A 39 12.41 -8.74 5.58
CA GLY A 39 10.99 -9.10 5.51
C GLY A 39 10.08 -8.05 6.14
N ASN A 40 10.47 -7.49 7.29
CA ASN A 40 9.68 -6.44 7.95
C ASN A 40 9.59 -5.16 7.12
N VAL A 41 10.68 -4.77 6.43
CA VAL A 41 10.66 -3.58 5.56
C VAL A 41 9.72 -3.80 4.36
N LEU A 42 9.83 -4.96 3.70
CA LEU A 42 8.94 -5.32 2.59
C LEU A 42 7.47 -5.39 3.01
N ALA A 43 7.19 -5.97 4.18
CA ALA A 43 5.83 -6.05 4.71
C ALA A 43 5.25 -4.66 5.01
N ALA A 44 6.03 -3.77 5.62
CA ALA A 44 5.61 -2.41 5.91
C ALA A 44 5.35 -1.60 4.62
N GLU A 45 6.21 -1.74 3.62
CA GLU A 45 6.01 -1.09 2.31
C GLU A 45 4.77 -1.61 1.58
N TYR A 46 4.55 -2.93 1.60
CA TYR A 46 3.35 -3.53 1.01
C TYR A 46 2.05 -3.14 1.74
N GLU A 47 2.08 -3.12 3.07
CA GLU A 47 0.96 -2.66 3.89
C GLU A 47 0.60 -1.22 3.54
N ARG A 48 1.61 -0.37 3.38
CA ARG A 48 1.44 1.04 3.04
C ARG A 48 0.89 1.26 1.63
N GLU A 49 1.37 0.51 0.63
CA GLU A 49 0.77 0.54 -0.71
C GLU A 49 -0.70 0.09 -0.67
N THR A 50 -0.98 -0.94 0.11
CA THR A 50 -2.35 -1.47 0.28
C THR A 50 -3.26 -0.44 0.94
N GLN A 51 -2.78 0.25 1.98
CA GLN A 51 -3.51 1.33 2.64
C GLN A 51 -3.82 2.48 1.68
N LEU A 52 -2.86 2.91 0.86
CA LEU A 52 -3.08 3.94 -0.16
C LEU A 52 -4.15 3.54 -1.17
N ARG A 53 -4.10 2.29 -1.62
CA ARG A 53 -5.10 1.75 -2.55
C ARG A 53 -6.48 1.73 -1.91
N LEU A 54 -6.61 1.16 -0.72
CA LEU A 54 -7.89 1.08 0.01
C LEU A 54 -8.44 2.48 0.32
N ALA A 55 -7.59 3.45 0.65
CA ALA A 55 -8.00 4.83 0.87
C ALA A 55 -8.61 5.46 -0.39
N ALA A 56 -7.97 5.27 -1.55
CA ALA A 56 -8.51 5.73 -2.82
C ALA A 56 -9.82 4.99 -3.21
N GLU A 57 -9.85 3.65 -3.07
CA GLU A 57 -11.05 2.86 -3.33
C GLU A 57 -12.22 3.30 -2.44
N SER A 58 -11.97 3.46 -1.14
CA SER A 58 -12.97 3.96 -0.18
C SER A 58 -13.49 5.34 -0.55
N GLY A 59 -12.64 6.25 -1.04
CA GLY A 59 -13.10 7.58 -1.46
C GLY A 59 -14.10 7.52 -2.61
N VAL A 60 -13.86 6.65 -3.59
CA VAL A 60 -14.79 6.43 -4.69
C VAL A 60 -16.08 5.76 -4.20
N GLU A 61 -15.97 4.74 -3.34
CA GLU A 61 -17.13 4.04 -2.77
C GLU A 61 -18.02 4.97 -1.95
N THR A 62 -17.44 5.80 -1.09
CA THR A 62 -18.18 6.82 -0.34
C THR A 62 -18.88 7.78 -1.28
N ALA A 63 -18.20 8.23 -2.34
CA ALA A 63 -18.79 9.17 -3.28
C ALA A 63 -19.94 8.56 -4.09
N ALA A 64 -19.76 7.34 -4.56
CA ALA A 64 -20.77 6.62 -5.31
C ALA A 64 -21.98 6.27 -4.46
N ALA A 65 -21.78 5.84 -3.21
CA ALA A 65 -22.88 5.53 -2.29
C ALA A 65 -23.78 6.74 -2.05
N ALA A 66 -23.20 7.93 -1.95
CA ALA A 66 -23.97 9.17 -1.86
C ALA A 66 -24.81 9.42 -3.12
N LEU A 67 -24.23 9.22 -4.30
CA LEU A 67 -24.91 9.41 -5.60
C LEU A 67 -25.94 8.34 -5.94
N GLU A 68 -25.76 7.13 -5.42
CA GLU A 68 -26.76 6.04 -5.48
C GLU A 68 -27.95 6.33 -4.58
N ALA A 69 -27.73 7.01 -3.45
CA ALA A 69 -28.81 7.44 -2.57
C ALA A 69 -29.60 8.61 -3.17
N SER A 70 -28.90 9.58 -3.77
CA SER A 70 -29.50 10.77 -4.39
C SER A 70 -28.60 11.32 -5.50
N ALA A 71 -29.13 11.59 -6.70
CA ALA A 71 -28.36 12.27 -7.74
C ALA A 71 -27.91 13.69 -7.35
N ASP A 72 -28.62 14.32 -6.41
CA ASP A 72 -28.32 15.66 -5.89
C ASP A 72 -27.49 15.62 -4.59
N ALA A 73 -26.70 14.56 -4.37
CA ALA A 73 -25.93 14.39 -3.13
C ALA A 73 -24.81 15.42 -2.92
N TYR A 74 -24.40 16.12 -3.98
CA TYR A 74 -23.37 17.16 -3.96
C TYR A 74 -23.94 18.48 -4.48
N ASP A 75 -23.25 19.60 -4.19
CA ASP A 75 -23.59 20.96 -4.64
C ASP A 75 -23.34 21.15 -6.16
N GLY A 76 -23.96 20.31 -6.97
CA GLY A 76 -23.81 20.25 -8.41
C GLY A 76 -22.87 19.14 -8.88
N LEU A 77 -23.19 18.59 -10.05
CA LEU A 77 -22.33 17.67 -10.79
C LEU A 77 -21.64 18.42 -11.94
N PRO A 78 -20.46 17.97 -12.38
CA PRO A 78 -19.70 18.65 -13.42
C PRO A 78 -20.47 18.69 -14.73
N ALA A 79 -20.32 19.78 -15.49
CA ALA A 79 -20.78 19.81 -16.87
C ALA A 79 -19.97 18.83 -17.74
N PRO A 80 -20.48 18.41 -18.92
CA PRO A 80 -19.72 17.54 -19.82
C PRO A 80 -18.35 18.13 -20.18
N GLY A 81 -17.27 17.38 -19.94
CA GLY A 81 -15.88 17.80 -20.13
C GLY A 81 -15.27 18.57 -18.96
N GLU A 82 -16.03 18.83 -17.89
CA GLU A 82 -15.56 19.49 -16.68
C GLU A 82 -15.19 18.45 -15.61
N ARG A 83 -14.28 18.85 -14.72
CA ARG A 83 -13.95 18.12 -13.50
C ARG A 83 -14.14 19.03 -12.30
N ILE A 84 -14.85 18.54 -11.29
CA ILE A 84 -15.00 19.21 -10.00
C ILE A 84 -14.51 18.30 -8.88
N GLU A 85 -14.09 18.90 -7.78
CA GLU A 85 -13.80 18.17 -6.55
C GLU A 85 -15.10 17.97 -5.76
N LEU A 86 -15.27 16.76 -5.22
CA LEU A 86 -16.42 16.39 -4.40
C LEU A 86 -16.03 16.48 -2.92
N ALA A 87 -16.81 17.23 -2.15
CA ALA A 87 -16.71 17.26 -0.70
C ALA A 87 -17.35 15.99 -0.11
N CYS A 88 -16.57 14.91 -0.07
CA CYS A 88 -17.02 13.63 0.50
C CYS A 88 -17.03 13.71 2.03
N ALA A 89 -17.92 12.94 2.66
CA ALA A 89 -17.86 12.68 4.10
C ALA A 89 -16.52 12.00 4.47
N ASP A 90 -16.13 12.07 5.75
CA ASP A 90 -14.83 11.59 6.24
C ASP A 90 -14.49 10.19 5.70
N ILE A 91 -13.48 10.13 4.84
CA ILE A 91 -12.95 8.89 4.28
C ILE A 91 -11.99 8.30 5.34
N PRO A 92 -12.21 7.07 5.80
CA PRO A 92 -11.35 6.48 6.81
C PRO A 92 -9.96 6.25 6.23
N VAL A 93 -8.98 6.97 6.77
CA VAL A 93 -7.57 6.86 6.40
C VAL A 93 -6.72 6.55 7.63
N THR A 94 -5.54 5.96 7.39
CA THR A 94 -4.55 5.70 8.44
C THR A 94 -3.28 6.49 8.11
N GLY A 95 -2.65 7.08 9.15
CA GLY A 95 -1.42 7.83 8.97
C GLY A 95 -1.62 9.19 8.30
N ASP A 96 -0.62 9.63 7.55
CA ASP A 96 -0.58 10.93 6.87
C ASP A 96 -0.97 10.80 5.39
N ILE A 97 -2.14 10.18 5.16
CA ILE A 97 -2.70 9.96 3.83
C ILE A 97 -3.85 10.96 3.61
N GLU A 98 -3.72 11.77 2.58
CA GLU A 98 -4.76 12.67 2.11
C GLU A 98 -5.54 11.99 0.97
N VAL A 99 -6.87 12.02 1.04
CA VAL A 99 -7.73 11.52 -0.05
C VAL A 99 -8.56 12.66 -0.63
N ARG A 100 -8.49 12.83 -1.94
CA ARG A 100 -9.29 13.81 -2.69
C ARG A 100 -10.10 13.10 -3.75
N VAL A 101 -11.38 13.41 -3.83
CA VAL A 101 -12.31 12.76 -4.76
C VAL A 101 -12.81 13.79 -5.75
N PHE A 102 -12.82 13.42 -7.02
CA PHE A 102 -13.24 14.26 -8.13
C PHE A 102 -14.33 13.56 -8.93
N ALA A 103 -15.22 14.36 -9.49
CA ALA A 103 -16.20 13.94 -10.48
C ALA A 103 -15.82 14.55 -11.83
N GLU A 104 -15.95 13.76 -12.90
CA GLU A 104 -15.78 14.21 -14.29
C GLU A 104 -16.90 13.64 -15.14
N ALA A 105 -17.65 14.49 -15.86
CA ALA A 105 -18.72 14.04 -16.73
C ALA A 105 -18.22 13.90 -18.18
N PRO A 106 -18.01 12.69 -18.71
CA PRO A 106 -17.59 12.55 -20.11
C PRO A 106 -18.72 12.86 -21.11
N ALA A 107 -19.98 12.64 -20.69
CA ALA A 107 -21.17 12.85 -21.49
C ALA A 107 -22.39 13.06 -20.55
N PRO A 108 -23.52 13.58 -21.05
CA PRO A 108 -24.74 13.68 -20.26
C PRO A 108 -25.17 12.33 -19.68
N GLY A 109 -25.54 12.29 -18.40
CA GLY A 109 -25.93 11.07 -17.69
C GLY A 109 -24.78 10.10 -17.39
N GLN A 110 -23.53 10.48 -17.67
CA GLN A 110 -22.35 9.67 -17.39
C GLN A 110 -21.43 10.40 -16.41
N LEU A 111 -20.86 9.65 -15.47
CA LEU A 111 -19.98 10.22 -14.45
C LEU A 111 -18.79 9.31 -14.19
N TYR A 112 -17.59 9.86 -14.26
CA TYR A 112 -16.39 9.27 -13.69
C TYR A 112 -16.15 9.84 -12.31
N LEU A 113 -16.04 8.95 -11.33
CA LEU A 113 -15.50 9.27 -10.02
C LEU A 113 -14.02 8.92 -10.01
N ILE A 114 -13.20 9.80 -9.45
CA ILE A 114 -11.75 9.68 -9.42
C ILE A 114 -11.28 10.02 -8.01
N ALA A 115 -10.75 9.06 -7.27
CA ALA A 115 -10.11 9.32 -5.99
C ALA A 115 -8.60 9.25 -6.13
N ALA A 116 -7.91 10.22 -5.55
CA ALA A 116 -6.47 10.24 -5.39
C ALA A 116 -6.15 10.18 -3.90
N ALA A 117 -5.43 9.13 -3.49
CA ALA A 117 -4.84 9.03 -2.16
C ALA A 117 -3.35 9.37 -2.26
N VAL A 118 -2.87 10.32 -1.47
CA VAL A 118 -1.48 10.80 -1.46
C VAL A 118 -0.93 10.63 -0.06
N ASP A 119 0.24 10.00 0.02
CA ASP A 119 0.97 9.79 1.26
C ASP A 119 2.05 10.87 1.40
N HIS A 120 1.93 11.67 2.46
CA HIS A 120 2.83 12.78 2.74
C HIS A 120 3.98 12.41 3.68
N ALA A 121 3.98 11.20 4.26
CA ALA A 121 5.09 10.84 5.11
C ALA A 121 6.35 10.48 4.32
N ALA A 122 7.50 10.75 4.93
CA ALA A 122 8.79 10.54 4.32
C ALA A 122 8.97 9.09 3.82
N PRO A 123 9.54 8.89 2.62
CA PRO A 123 9.82 7.56 2.11
C PRO A 123 10.86 6.88 3.01
N HIS A 124 10.79 5.55 3.11
CA HIS A 124 11.79 4.78 3.86
C HIS A 124 13.19 4.87 3.23
N ILE A 125 13.24 5.05 1.91
CA ILE A 125 14.45 5.26 1.12
C ILE A 125 14.35 6.65 0.51
N ASP A 126 15.23 7.55 0.93
CA ASP A 126 15.38 8.89 0.38
C ASP A 126 16.19 8.79 -0.93
N ASP A 127 15.57 9.16 -2.04
CA ASP A 127 16.19 9.25 -3.36
C ASP A 127 16.76 10.66 -3.65
N GLY A 128 16.62 11.59 -2.69
CA GLY A 128 17.01 12.99 -2.84
C GLY A 128 16.02 13.82 -3.67
N GLU A 129 14.91 13.22 -4.10
CA GLU A 129 13.86 13.88 -4.87
C GLU A 129 12.58 14.02 -4.03
N GLY A 130 11.78 15.06 -4.31
CA GLY A 130 10.57 15.39 -3.53
C GLY A 130 9.33 14.61 -3.95
N TRP A 131 9.47 13.37 -4.44
CA TRP A 131 8.33 12.59 -4.91
C TRP A 131 7.47 12.11 -3.74
N VAL A 132 6.16 12.33 -3.86
CA VAL A 132 5.16 11.76 -2.94
C VAL A 132 4.53 10.52 -3.56
N ARG A 133 4.22 9.53 -2.72
CA ARG A 133 3.54 8.31 -3.18
C ARG A 133 2.06 8.60 -3.31
N GLY A 134 1.49 8.22 -4.45
CA GLY A 134 0.07 8.41 -4.70
C GLY A 134 -0.55 7.20 -5.39
N LYS A 135 -1.83 6.96 -5.10
CA LYS A 135 -2.67 6.01 -5.83
C LYS A 135 -3.90 6.71 -6.35
N ILE A 136 -4.26 6.43 -7.59
CA ILE A 136 -5.47 6.95 -8.21
C ILE A 136 -6.36 5.77 -8.57
N VAL A 137 -7.64 5.90 -8.25
CA VAL A 137 -8.68 4.94 -8.55
C VAL A 137 -9.79 5.63 -9.32
N ARG A 138 -10.38 4.94 -10.31
CA ARG A 138 -11.48 5.49 -11.09
C ARG A 138 -12.68 4.55 -11.10
N ALA A 139 -13.87 5.10 -11.04
CA ALA A 139 -15.10 4.36 -11.28
C ALA A 139 -15.99 5.08 -12.28
N TYR A 140 -16.83 4.30 -12.95
CA TYR A 140 -17.82 4.80 -13.89
C TYR A 140 -19.23 4.52 -13.36
N MET A 141 -20.04 5.58 -13.36
CA MET A 141 -21.45 5.57 -13.01
C MET A 141 -22.30 6.10 -14.17
N GLU A 142 -23.54 5.64 -14.22
CA GLU A 142 -24.52 6.06 -15.23
C GLU A 142 -25.83 6.43 -14.54
N GLU A 143 -26.42 7.56 -14.93
CA GLU A 143 -27.68 8.04 -14.39
C GLU A 143 -28.86 7.18 -14.87
N LYS A 144 -29.70 6.78 -13.93
CA LYS A 144 -30.97 6.06 -14.15
C LYS A 144 -32.00 6.52 -13.12
N ASP A 145 -33.15 6.98 -13.60
CA ASP A 145 -34.31 7.33 -12.76
C ASP A 145 -33.94 8.24 -11.57
N HIS A 146 -33.22 9.33 -11.84
CA HIS A 146 -32.75 10.33 -10.86
C HIS A 146 -31.75 9.82 -9.80
N ARG A 147 -31.03 8.74 -10.10
CA ARG A 147 -29.91 8.21 -9.29
C ARG A 147 -28.78 7.76 -10.20
N TYR A 148 -27.55 7.74 -9.69
CA TYR A 148 -26.44 7.14 -10.43
C TYR A 148 -26.28 5.69 -10.01
N VAL A 149 -26.03 4.80 -10.97
CA VAL A 149 -25.79 3.38 -10.71
C VAL A 149 -24.36 3.04 -11.06
N TRP A 150 -23.68 2.34 -10.14
CA TRP A 150 -22.34 1.84 -10.39
C TRP A 150 -22.31 0.88 -11.58
N ARG A 151 -21.36 1.09 -12.49
CA ARG A 151 -21.16 0.21 -13.65
C ARG A 151 -19.84 -0.54 -13.62
N ARG A 152 -18.72 0.15 -13.41
CA ARG A 152 -17.37 -0.44 -13.51
C ARG A 152 -16.35 0.27 -12.61
N PHE A 153 -15.39 -0.51 -12.14
CA PHE A 153 -14.15 -0.08 -11.47
C PHE A 153 -12.99 -0.14 -12.46
N PHE A 154 -12.03 0.77 -12.34
CA PHE A 154 -10.79 0.80 -13.13
C PHE A 154 -9.56 0.97 -12.24
#